data_AF-A0A351Z0J7-F1
#
_entry.id   AF-A0A351Z0J7-F1
#
_cell.length_a   1.000
_cell.length_b   1.000
_cell.length_c   1.000
_cell.angle_alpha   90.00
_cell.angle_beta   90.00
_cell.angle_gamma   90.00
#
_symmetry.space_group_name_H-M   'P 1'
#
loop_
_entity.id
_entity.type
_entity.pdbx_description
1 polymer ?
#
loop_
_entity_poly.entity_id
_entity_poly.type
_entity_poly.pdbx_seq_one_letter_code
_entity_poly.pdbx_strand_id
1 'polypeptide(L)'
;MDYNKLREEPLKSAVQQDYFKAYKYTQLGNIDFVIAKHNTEKGMHSLFEEEGIDGSIKSILWAEAKQGTNHDIYESFVQLILTIGKEKTFEKYLPPKYIGAFDAEKFAFIEYHSIQEVFYQNDFNWNVTPSNHETKEFKQLHELCENSLQENSILFKYETQGAELKEFIKLNFKTDKDVSEKISVTKNNFTFVFQRWSEVVKPTISVDWEKANKAGIISADFFLADLLSSENESLKDSLYVVLKKTKYELAKKIDDLGFETSMSVGFKDKQKAYKEFWSIYSRPPKEEYWDYIIGRRDLLVPQDIRERKGSFFTPQIWVEKSQQYLADVLGETWQDEYYIWDCCAGTGNLLNGLTNYRNVWASTLDKQDVDVMKDRISNGWSMFENHVFQFDFLND
;
A
#
# COMPACT_ATOMS: atom_id res chain seq x y z
N MET A 1 15.61 -8.63 34.73
CA MET A 1 15.35 -10.08 34.58
C MET A 1 16.35 -10.58 33.55
N ASP A 2 16.89 -11.80 33.69
CA ASP A 2 17.85 -12.33 32.69
C ASP A 2 17.07 -12.96 31.53
N TYR A 3 16.86 -12.18 30.47
CA TYR A 3 16.07 -12.61 29.31
C TYR A 3 16.71 -13.77 28.54
N ASN A 4 18.04 -13.94 28.62
CA ASN A 4 18.76 -14.99 27.89
C ASN A 4 18.35 -16.41 28.30
N LYS A 5 17.74 -16.58 29.47
CA LYS A 5 17.28 -17.87 30.00
C LYS A 5 15.80 -18.13 29.75
N LEU A 6 15.07 -17.17 29.19
CA LEU A 6 13.64 -17.29 28.94
C LEU A 6 13.40 -18.02 27.61
N ARG A 7 12.38 -18.90 27.60
CA ARG A 7 11.80 -19.39 26.34
C ARG A 7 10.99 -18.27 25.69
N GLU A 8 10.63 -18.43 24.42
CA GLU A 8 9.96 -17.39 23.62
C GLU A 8 8.69 -16.82 24.29
N GLU A 9 7.76 -17.66 24.76
CA GLU A 9 6.54 -17.17 25.43
C GLU A 9 6.77 -16.45 26.77
N PRO A 10 7.61 -16.99 27.69
CA PRO A 10 8.04 -16.23 28.87
C PRO A 10 8.74 -14.91 28.52
N LEU A 11 9.52 -14.87 27.43
CA LEU A 11 10.18 -13.66 26.95
C LEU A 11 9.16 -12.61 26.49
N LYS A 12 8.19 -13.01 25.67
CA LYS A 12 7.05 -12.14 25.26
C LYS A 12 6.38 -11.52 26.49
N SER A 13 6.03 -12.34 27.47
CA SER A 13 5.39 -11.89 28.71
C SER A 13 6.27 -10.93 29.54
N ALA A 14 7.58 -11.19 29.63
CA ALA A 14 8.51 -10.34 30.37
C ALA A 14 8.71 -8.97 29.69
N VAL A 15 8.93 -8.95 28.37
CA VAL A 15 9.08 -7.70 27.60
C VAL A 15 7.80 -6.87 27.67
N GLN A 16 6.63 -7.51 27.59
CA GLN A 16 5.35 -6.84 27.81
C GLN A 16 5.28 -6.20 29.19
N GLN A 17 5.65 -6.92 30.25
CA GLN A 17 5.57 -6.42 31.63
C GLN A 17 6.56 -5.27 31.90
N ASP A 18 7.75 -5.33 31.30
CA ASP A 18 8.82 -4.36 31.56
C ASP A 18 8.67 -3.06 30.75
N TYR A 19 8.09 -3.14 29.55
CA TYR A 19 8.02 -2.02 28.60
C TYR A 19 6.59 -1.60 28.21
N PHE A 20 5.62 -2.52 28.19
CA PHE A 20 4.27 -2.30 27.68
C PHE A 20 3.16 -2.53 28.73
N LYS A 21 3.48 -2.50 30.02
CA LYS A 21 2.53 -2.75 31.12
C LYS A 21 1.24 -1.92 31.08
N ALA A 22 1.30 -0.73 30.49
CA ALA A 22 0.17 0.19 30.40
C ALA A 22 -0.81 -0.13 29.25
N TYR A 23 -0.54 -1.17 28.46
CA TYR A 23 -1.28 -1.55 27.27
C TYR A 23 -1.83 -2.97 27.38
N LYS A 24 -2.85 -3.28 26.57
CA LYS A 24 -3.38 -4.63 26.40
C LYS A 24 -2.40 -5.46 25.57
N TYR A 25 -2.02 -6.62 26.09
CA TYR A 25 -1.29 -7.66 25.35
C TYR A 25 -2.28 -8.72 24.88
N THR A 26 -2.24 -9.03 23.59
CA THR A 26 -3.16 -9.96 22.93
C THR A 26 -2.48 -10.63 21.75
N GLN A 27 -3.19 -11.57 21.13
CA GLN A 27 -2.85 -12.19 19.87
C GLN A 27 -3.84 -11.73 18.79
N LEU A 28 -3.41 -11.76 17.53
CA LEU A 28 -4.23 -11.45 16.36
C LEU A 28 -3.87 -12.41 15.24
N GLY A 29 -4.74 -13.38 14.95
CA GLY A 29 -4.41 -14.47 14.02
C GLY A 29 -3.16 -15.22 14.48
N ASN A 30 -2.19 -15.41 13.58
CA ASN A 30 -0.89 -16.00 13.88
C ASN A 30 0.17 -14.96 14.33
N ILE A 31 -0.22 -13.72 14.61
CA ILE A 31 0.66 -12.72 15.23
C ILE A 31 0.54 -12.83 16.75
N ASP A 32 1.51 -13.48 17.38
CA ASP A 32 1.47 -13.82 18.81
C ASP A 32 1.77 -12.63 19.74
N PHE A 33 2.46 -11.58 19.24
CA PHE A 33 2.76 -10.40 20.04
C PHE A 33 2.07 -9.15 19.49
N VAL A 34 0.87 -8.87 20.01
CA VAL A 34 0.13 -7.63 19.71
C VAL A 34 -0.03 -6.79 20.96
N ILE A 35 0.43 -5.54 20.87
CA ILE A 35 0.15 -4.52 21.87
C ILE A 35 -0.97 -3.65 21.33
N ALA A 36 -2.02 -3.50 22.13
CA ALA A 36 -3.21 -2.74 21.81
C ALA A 36 -3.58 -1.77 22.93
N LYS A 37 -4.34 -0.75 22.57
CA LYS A 37 -4.91 0.19 23.54
C LYS A 37 -6.04 -0.44 24.34
N HIS A 38 -6.29 0.07 25.55
CA HIS A 38 -7.42 -0.38 26.35
C HIS A 38 -8.68 0.31 25.84
N ASN A 39 -9.68 -0.45 25.42
CA ASN A 39 -10.95 0.14 25.00
C ASN A 39 -11.64 0.79 26.19
N THR A 40 -11.68 2.12 26.19
CA THR A 40 -12.65 2.84 27.02
C THR A 40 -14.00 2.69 26.35
N GLU A 41 -14.85 1.86 26.94
CA GLU A 41 -16.23 1.66 26.54
C GLU A 41 -17.01 2.98 26.37
N LYS A 42 -17.99 2.92 25.45
CA LYS A 42 -19.04 3.90 25.12
C LYS A 42 -18.66 4.98 24.12
N GLY A 43 -18.58 4.63 22.84
CA GLY A 43 -18.62 5.68 21.82
C GLY A 43 -18.38 5.31 20.37
N MET A 44 -18.71 4.12 19.90
CA MET A 44 -18.96 3.85 18.47
C MET A 44 -19.39 2.39 18.33
N HIS A 45 -20.70 2.14 18.29
CA HIS A 45 -21.16 0.94 17.59
C HIS A 45 -20.76 1.12 16.12
N SER A 46 -19.77 0.37 15.69
CA SER A 46 -19.17 0.47 14.37
C SER A 46 -20.05 -0.25 13.35
N LEU A 47 -20.27 0.37 12.19
CA LEU A 47 -20.89 -0.22 10.99
C LEU A 47 -20.18 -1.50 10.48
N PHE A 48 -19.11 -1.92 11.15
CA PHE A 48 -18.20 -3.01 10.78
C PHE A 48 -18.05 -4.08 11.88
N GLU A 49 -18.94 -4.11 12.88
CA GLU A 49 -19.05 -5.24 13.82
C GLU A 49 -19.76 -6.42 13.12
N GLU A 50 -19.01 -7.28 12.43
CA GLU A 50 -19.45 -8.65 12.19
C GLU A 50 -19.21 -9.49 13.45
N GLU A 51 -20.17 -10.35 13.81
CA GLU A 51 -20.05 -11.29 14.93
C GLU A 51 -18.77 -12.14 14.81
N GLY A 52 -17.80 -11.92 15.71
CA GLY A 52 -16.54 -12.67 15.77
C GLY A 52 -15.29 -11.88 15.39
N ILE A 53 -15.43 -10.66 14.86
CA ILE A 53 -14.29 -9.75 14.64
C ILE A 53 -14.27 -8.75 15.79
N ASP A 54 -13.26 -8.81 16.66
CA ASP A 54 -13.03 -7.79 17.68
C ASP A 54 -12.50 -6.51 17.01
N GLY A 55 -13.38 -5.84 16.24
CA GLY A 55 -13.14 -4.55 15.58
C GLY A 55 -12.88 -3.41 16.57
N SER A 56 -12.91 -3.71 17.87
CA SER A 56 -12.57 -2.80 18.95
C SER A 56 -11.06 -2.79 19.26
N ILE A 57 -10.24 -3.73 18.78
CA ILE A 57 -8.79 -3.73 19.10
C ILE A 57 -8.04 -2.70 18.24
N LYS A 58 -7.73 -1.55 18.83
CA LYS A 58 -6.77 -0.59 18.25
C LYS A 58 -5.33 -1.05 18.53
N SER A 59 -4.82 -1.95 17.70
CA SER A 59 -3.42 -2.39 17.77
C SER A 59 -2.47 -1.23 17.48
N ILE A 60 -1.41 -1.14 18.28
CA ILE A 60 -0.38 -0.11 18.18
C ILE A 60 1.00 -0.69 17.85
N LEU A 61 1.19 -2.00 18.06
CA LEU A 61 2.38 -2.76 17.67
C LEU A 61 2.01 -4.20 17.33
N TRP A 62 2.57 -4.71 16.24
CA TRP A 62 2.67 -6.14 15.93
C TRP A 62 4.14 -6.52 15.96
N ALA A 63 4.53 -7.59 16.65
CA ALA A 63 5.92 -8.00 16.70
C ALA A 63 6.12 -9.51 16.61
N GLU A 64 7.30 -9.90 16.12
CA GLU A 64 7.81 -11.27 16.14
C GLU A 64 8.88 -11.40 17.23
N ALA A 65 8.81 -12.47 18.03
CA ALA A 65 9.77 -12.72 19.09
C ALA A 65 10.65 -13.93 18.77
N LYS A 66 11.92 -13.91 19.18
CA LYS A 66 12.80 -15.08 19.12
C LYS A 66 13.49 -15.35 20.44
N GLN A 67 13.70 -16.63 20.73
CA GLN A 67 14.40 -17.05 21.93
C GLN A 67 15.91 -16.87 21.79
N GLY A 68 16.57 -16.34 22.83
CA GLY A 68 18.04 -16.19 22.85
C GLY A 68 18.51 -14.98 22.05
N THR A 69 19.77 -14.98 21.60
CA THR A 69 20.44 -13.82 20.97
C THR A 69 21.10 -14.16 19.62
N ASN A 70 21.00 -15.41 19.18
CA ASN A 70 21.74 -15.92 18.03
C ASN A 70 20.99 -15.76 16.70
N HIS A 71 19.92 -14.97 16.70
CA HIS A 71 19.06 -14.80 15.55
C HIS A 71 19.31 -13.46 14.88
N ASP A 72 19.18 -13.45 13.55
CA ASP A 72 19.08 -12.18 12.86
C ASP A 72 17.71 -11.56 13.15
N ILE A 73 17.76 -10.30 13.57
CA ILE A 73 16.55 -9.53 13.87
C ILE A 73 15.79 -9.22 12.58
N TYR A 74 16.48 -9.11 11.44
CA TYR A 74 15.89 -8.87 10.14
C TYR A 74 15.14 -10.10 9.62
N GLU A 75 15.68 -11.30 9.84
CA GLU A 75 14.95 -12.55 9.58
C GLU A 75 13.64 -12.59 10.37
N SER A 76 13.64 -12.12 11.61
CA SER A 76 12.44 -12.06 12.46
C SER A 76 11.39 -11.07 11.91
N PHE A 77 11.82 -9.92 11.36
CA PHE A 77 10.92 -9.03 10.62
C PHE A 77 10.34 -9.67 9.38
N VAL A 78 11.15 -10.40 8.60
CA VAL A 78 10.67 -11.10 7.41
C VAL A 78 9.63 -12.15 7.77
N GLN A 79 9.81 -12.88 8.87
CA GLN A 79 8.78 -13.80 9.38
C GLN A 79 7.48 -13.07 9.69
N LEU A 80 7.53 -11.91 10.37
CA LEU A 80 6.34 -11.12 10.66
C LEU A 80 5.64 -10.64 9.39
N ILE A 81 6.40 -10.15 8.40
CA ILE A 81 5.88 -9.70 7.10
C ILE A 81 5.20 -10.87 6.37
N LEU A 82 5.82 -12.05 6.35
CA LEU A 82 5.20 -13.26 5.79
C LEU A 82 3.89 -13.60 6.46
N THR A 83 3.83 -13.56 7.80
CA THR A 83 2.61 -13.81 8.57
C THR A 83 1.52 -12.80 8.22
N ILE A 84 1.84 -11.50 8.19
CA ILE A 84 0.89 -10.43 7.85
C ILE A 84 0.32 -10.62 6.43
N GLY A 85 1.18 -10.91 5.44
CA GLY A 85 0.76 -11.06 4.06
C GLY A 85 -0.04 -12.35 3.82
N LYS A 86 0.37 -13.46 4.43
CA LYS A 86 -0.35 -14.75 4.38
C LYS A 86 -1.77 -14.64 4.93
N GLU A 87 -1.95 -13.93 6.04
CA GLU A 87 -3.26 -13.78 6.68
C GLU A 87 -4.10 -12.63 6.12
N LYS A 88 -3.49 -11.80 5.26
CA LYS A 88 -4.04 -10.53 4.79
C LYS A 88 -4.50 -9.65 5.96
N THR A 89 -3.70 -9.61 7.03
CA THR A 89 -4.05 -8.95 8.30
C THR A 89 -4.40 -7.48 8.13
N PHE A 90 -3.71 -6.81 7.19
CA PHE A 90 -3.88 -5.40 6.85
C PHE A 90 -5.22 -5.06 6.18
N GLU A 91 -5.98 -6.05 5.69
CA GLU A 91 -7.33 -5.85 5.15
C GLU A 91 -8.40 -5.93 6.27
N LYS A 92 -8.15 -6.80 7.25
CA LYS A 92 -9.07 -7.11 8.34
C LYS A 92 -8.95 -6.15 9.51
N TYR A 93 -7.73 -5.71 9.81
CA TYR A 93 -7.40 -4.93 10.99
C TYR A 93 -6.64 -3.66 10.61
N LEU A 94 -6.85 -2.60 11.40
CA LEU A 94 -6.15 -1.34 11.22
C LEU A 94 -4.64 -1.54 11.46
N PRO A 95 -3.77 -1.28 10.47
CA PRO A 95 -2.34 -1.44 10.64
C PRO A 95 -1.79 -0.54 11.76
N PRO A 96 -0.86 -1.04 12.61
CA PRO A 96 -0.24 -0.26 13.66
C PRO A 96 0.72 0.78 13.07
N LYS A 97 1.15 1.74 13.89
CA LYS A 97 2.20 2.70 13.48
C LYS A 97 3.53 1.98 13.22
N TYR A 98 3.87 1.04 14.10
CA TYR A 98 5.11 0.28 14.04
C TYR A 98 4.82 -1.22 14.00
N ILE A 99 5.68 -1.94 13.28
CA ILE A 99 5.90 -3.36 13.52
C ILE A 99 7.26 -3.55 14.19
N GLY A 100 7.48 -4.68 14.84
CA GLY A 100 8.68 -4.94 15.61
C GLY A 100 9.22 -6.35 15.48
N ALA A 101 10.47 -6.51 15.88
CA ALA A 101 11.07 -7.80 16.13
C ALA A 101 11.94 -7.70 17.39
N PHE A 102 11.94 -8.72 18.23
CA PHE A 102 12.75 -8.71 19.44
C PHE A 102 13.25 -10.10 19.85
N ASP A 103 14.36 -10.10 20.57
CA ASP A 103 14.99 -11.30 21.11
C ASP A 103 15.36 -11.08 22.58
N ALA A 104 16.28 -11.85 23.16
CA ALA A 104 16.68 -11.68 24.56
C ALA A 104 17.62 -10.48 24.83
N GLU A 105 18.23 -9.89 23.79
CA GLU A 105 19.18 -8.78 23.89
C GLU A 105 18.57 -7.43 23.49
N LYS A 106 17.69 -7.42 22.48
CA LYS A 106 17.31 -6.20 21.75
C LYS A 106 15.87 -6.22 21.25
N PHE A 107 15.32 -5.02 21.05
CA PHE A 107 14.04 -4.76 20.41
C PHE A 107 14.24 -3.78 19.24
N ALA A 108 13.80 -4.15 18.04
CA ALA A 108 13.80 -3.29 16.87
C ALA A 108 12.37 -2.92 16.43
N PHE A 109 12.21 -1.70 15.88
CA PHE A 109 10.94 -1.17 15.37
C PHE A 109 11.12 -0.61 13.97
N ILE A 110 10.12 -0.74 13.10
CA ILE A 110 10.04 -0.04 11.81
C ILE A 110 8.62 0.47 11.58
N GLU A 111 8.47 1.65 10.97
CA GLU A 111 7.15 2.17 10.61
C GLU A 111 6.52 1.31 9.52
N TYR A 112 5.22 1.01 9.66
CA TYR A 112 4.51 0.09 8.78
C TYR A 112 4.57 0.52 7.29
N HIS A 113 4.48 1.83 7.01
CA HIS A 113 4.52 2.38 5.65
C HIS A 113 5.85 2.10 4.93
N SER A 114 6.95 1.89 5.66
CA SER A 114 8.26 1.59 5.07
C SER A 114 8.31 0.19 4.46
N ILE A 115 7.39 -0.70 4.84
CA ILE A 115 7.33 -2.09 4.34
C ILE A 115 6.00 -2.40 3.65
N GLN A 116 5.05 -1.46 3.62
CA GLN A 116 3.69 -1.73 3.15
C GLN A 116 3.63 -2.14 1.68
N GLU A 117 4.57 -1.65 0.86
CA GLU A 117 4.61 -1.92 -0.59
C GLU A 117 4.75 -3.40 -0.90
N VAL A 118 5.45 -4.11 -0.03
CA VAL A 118 5.74 -5.54 -0.15
C VAL A 118 4.45 -6.36 -0.21
N PHE A 119 3.41 -5.95 0.52
CA PHE A 119 2.12 -6.64 0.54
C PHE A 119 1.32 -6.49 -0.77
N TYR A 120 1.74 -5.58 -1.64
CA TYR A 120 1.08 -5.32 -2.92
C TYR A 120 1.86 -5.91 -4.11
N GLN A 121 2.86 -6.75 -3.85
CA GLN A 121 3.56 -7.52 -4.88
C GLN A 121 2.72 -8.69 -5.36
N ASN A 122 2.65 -8.87 -6.68
CA ASN A 122 1.79 -9.88 -7.31
C ASN A 122 2.48 -11.21 -7.61
N ASP A 123 3.81 -11.24 -7.73
CA ASP A 123 4.59 -12.47 -7.94
C ASP A 123 5.21 -12.95 -6.63
N PHE A 124 4.36 -13.11 -5.62
CA PHE A 124 4.78 -13.58 -4.31
C PHE A 124 3.81 -14.64 -3.77
N ASN A 125 4.35 -15.83 -3.51
CA ASN A 125 3.57 -16.91 -2.92
C ASN A 125 3.48 -16.72 -1.40
N TRP A 126 2.40 -16.09 -0.95
CA TRP A 126 2.13 -15.89 0.47
C TRP A 126 1.79 -17.18 1.24
N ASN A 127 1.55 -18.31 0.55
CA ASN A 127 1.19 -19.58 1.18
C ASN A 127 2.39 -20.41 1.65
N VAL A 128 3.52 -19.77 1.95
CA VAL A 128 4.69 -20.42 2.56
C VAL A 128 4.59 -20.45 4.09
N THR A 129 5.41 -21.28 4.73
CA THR A 129 5.53 -21.29 6.20
C THR A 129 6.46 -20.14 6.61
N PRO A 130 5.98 -19.14 7.37
CA PRO A 130 6.79 -17.97 7.72
C PRO A 130 8.11 -18.31 8.41
N SER A 131 8.14 -19.37 9.22
CA SER A 131 9.32 -19.81 9.95
C SER A 131 10.36 -20.57 9.12
N ASN A 132 10.10 -20.87 7.85
CA ASN A 132 11.04 -21.58 6.98
C ASN A 132 11.93 -20.60 6.18
N HIS A 133 13.12 -20.37 6.73
CA HIS A 133 14.15 -19.47 6.17
C HIS A 133 14.75 -19.95 4.83
N GLU A 134 14.60 -21.23 4.48
CA GLU A 134 15.22 -21.79 3.27
C GLU A 134 14.37 -21.53 2.00
N THR A 135 13.11 -21.12 2.16
CA THR A 135 12.20 -20.87 1.04
C THR A 135 12.67 -19.74 0.14
N LYS A 136 12.33 -19.83 -1.15
CA LYS A 136 12.64 -18.78 -2.14
C LYS A 136 11.98 -17.46 -1.71
N GLU A 137 10.74 -17.56 -1.25
CA GLU A 137 9.90 -16.46 -0.79
C GLU A 137 10.50 -15.74 0.42
N PHE A 138 11.03 -16.47 1.39
CA PHE A 138 11.71 -15.87 2.53
C PHE A 138 12.96 -15.10 2.09
N LYS A 139 13.81 -15.70 1.25
CA LYS A 139 15.03 -15.05 0.75
C LYS A 139 14.72 -13.80 -0.09
N GLN A 140 13.69 -13.87 -0.93
CA GLN A 140 13.22 -12.75 -1.73
C GLN A 140 12.74 -11.60 -0.85
N LEU A 141 11.94 -11.87 0.19
CA LEU A 141 11.51 -10.82 1.13
C LEU A 141 12.65 -10.28 1.96
N HIS A 142 13.60 -11.13 2.35
CA HIS A 142 14.79 -10.69 3.04
C HIS A 142 15.54 -9.67 2.18
N GLU A 143 15.88 -10.00 0.93
CA GLU A 143 16.58 -9.10 0.01
C GLU A 143 15.80 -7.80 -0.27
N LEU A 144 14.48 -7.88 -0.45
CA LEU A 144 13.62 -6.72 -0.69
C LEU A 144 13.52 -5.78 0.52
N CYS A 145 13.41 -6.36 1.71
CA CYS A 145 13.21 -5.59 2.94
C CYS A 145 14.52 -5.20 3.61
N GLU A 146 15.64 -5.86 3.29
CA GLU A 146 16.92 -5.70 4.00
C GLU A 146 17.37 -4.24 4.03
N ASN A 147 17.41 -3.56 2.88
CA ASN A 147 17.78 -2.15 2.81
C ASN A 147 16.83 -1.27 3.62
N SER A 148 15.52 -1.46 3.45
CA SER A 148 14.51 -0.67 4.18
C SER A 148 14.57 -0.93 5.69
N LEU A 149 14.82 -2.16 6.11
CA LEU A 149 14.98 -2.55 7.52
C LEU A 149 16.28 -1.99 8.08
N GLN A 150 17.39 -2.03 7.36
CA GLN A 150 18.66 -1.48 7.83
C GLN A 150 18.62 0.05 7.95
N GLU A 151 18.02 0.74 6.98
CA GLU A 151 17.97 2.20 6.95
C GLU A 151 16.91 2.81 7.88
N ASN A 152 15.76 2.14 8.05
CA ASN A 152 14.59 2.73 8.71
C ASN A 152 14.23 2.05 10.04
N SER A 153 14.92 0.97 10.45
CA SER A 153 14.67 0.37 11.76
C SER A 153 15.37 1.14 12.88
N ILE A 154 14.70 1.18 14.03
CA ILE A 154 15.22 1.75 15.26
C ILE A 154 15.44 0.60 16.23
N LEU A 155 16.70 0.36 16.59
CA LEU A 155 17.12 -0.77 17.44
C LEU A 155 17.53 -0.28 18.83
N PHE A 156 17.01 -0.94 19.86
CA PHE A 156 17.33 -0.69 21.26
C PHE A 156 17.85 -1.97 21.92
N LYS A 157 19.04 -1.92 22.52
CA LYS A 157 19.54 -2.99 23.38
C LYS A 157 19.02 -2.81 24.81
N TYR A 158 18.49 -3.86 25.43
CA TYR A 158 17.87 -3.74 26.76
C TYR A 158 18.84 -3.29 27.85
N GLU A 159 20.07 -3.82 27.81
CA GLU A 159 21.09 -3.57 28.83
C GLU A 159 21.58 -2.13 28.82
N THR A 160 21.83 -1.58 27.62
CA THR A 160 22.44 -0.25 27.48
C THR A 160 21.44 0.86 27.17
N GLN A 161 20.30 0.55 26.54
CA GLN A 161 19.33 1.52 26.02
C GLN A 161 17.91 1.32 26.55
N GLY A 162 17.77 0.63 27.70
CA GLY A 162 16.47 0.33 28.28
C GLY A 162 15.66 1.57 28.70
N ALA A 163 16.32 2.68 29.02
CA ALA A 163 15.64 3.94 29.38
C ALA A 163 15.10 4.65 28.14
N GLU A 164 15.90 4.71 27.08
CA GLU A 164 15.59 5.26 25.76
C GLU A 164 14.44 4.50 25.11
N LEU A 165 14.42 3.16 25.24
CA LEU A 165 13.30 2.34 24.79
C LEU A 165 11.99 2.73 25.49
N LYS A 166 12.01 2.94 26.81
CA LYS A 166 10.82 3.38 27.56
C LYS A 166 10.34 4.76 27.13
N GLU A 167 11.28 5.67 26.87
CA GLU A 167 10.96 7.01 26.37
C GLU A 167 10.38 6.97 24.96
N PHE A 168 11.00 6.19 24.06
CA PHE A 168 10.50 5.94 22.71
C PHE A 168 9.06 5.41 22.75
N ILE A 169 8.79 4.41 23.58
CA ILE A 169 7.44 3.83 23.74
C ILE A 169 6.46 4.89 24.25
N LYS A 170 6.84 5.66 25.27
CA LYS A 170 5.98 6.71 25.84
C LYS A 170 5.63 7.80 24.82
N LEU A 171 6.58 8.23 24.00
CA LEU A 171 6.40 9.28 23.00
C LEU A 171 5.60 8.80 21.79
N ASN A 172 5.84 7.57 21.34
CA ASN A 172 5.28 7.05 20.10
C ASN A 172 3.96 6.28 20.26
N PHE A 173 3.68 5.74 21.45
CA PHE A 173 2.54 4.85 21.69
C PHE A 173 1.55 5.42 22.70
N LYS A 174 1.26 6.74 22.67
CA LYS A 174 0.41 7.45 23.65
C LYS A 174 -0.83 6.67 24.11
N THR A 175 -1.10 6.64 25.43
CA THR A 175 -2.25 5.96 26.06
C THR A 175 -3.56 6.77 25.97
N ASP A 176 -4.71 6.12 26.21
CA ASP A 176 -6.07 6.64 25.91
C ASP A 176 -6.59 7.78 26.81
N LYS A 177 -5.74 8.48 27.56
CA LYS A 177 -6.20 9.66 28.33
C LYS A 177 -6.62 10.85 27.45
N ASP A 178 -6.53 10.72 26.12
CA ASP A 178 -6.86 11.73 25.11
C ASP A 178 -8.08 11.35 24.21
N VAL A 179 -8.86 10.30 24.54
CA VAL A 179 -9.75 9.68 23.53
C VAL A 179 -11.20 10.17 23.60
N SER A 180 -11.50 11.17 22.77
CA SER A 180 -12.77 11.35 22.07
C SER A 180 -12.57 11.75 20.60
N GLU A 181 -11.41 11.42 20.03
CA GLU A 181 -11.02 11.92 18.70
C GLU A 181 -11.10 10.82 17.64
N LYS A 182 -11.62 11.22 16.46
CA LYS A 182 -11.70 10.40 15.24
C LYS A 182 -10.34 9.74 14.91
N ILE A 183 -10.37 8.59 14.24
CA ILE A 183 -9.16 7.89 13.78
C ILE A 183 -8.45 8.74 12.72
N SER A 184 -7.24 9.21 13.01
CA SER A 184 -6.44 9.96 12.03
C SER A 184 -6.01 9.08 10.86
N VAL A 185 -6.18 9.58 9.64
CA VAL A 185 -5.62 8.97 8.43
C VAL A 185 -4.14 9.35 8.31
N THR A 186 -3.29 8.38 7.99
CA THR A 186 -1.82 8.47 8.00
C THR A 186 -1.22 7.67 6.83
N LYS A 187 0.10 7.80 6.62
CA LYS A 187 0.86 6.98 5.65
C LYS A 187 0.70 5.46 5.85
N ASN A 188 0.39 5.02 7.08
CA ASN A 188 0.30 3.61 7.45
C ASN A 188 -1.07 2.97 7.19
N ASN A 189 -2.15 3.78 7.14
CA ASN A 189 -3.51 3.24 7.17
C ASN A 189 -4.42 3.77 6.05
N PHE A 190 -3.95 4.66 5.18
CA PHE A 190 -4.79 5.25 4.13
C PHE A 190 -5.34 4.20 3.14
N THR A 191 -4.61 3.11 2.91
CA THR A 191 -5.04 1.97 2.10
C THR A 191 -6.19 1.20 2.75
N PHE A 192 -6.08 0.91 4.04
CA PHE A 192 -7.16 0.31 4.84
C PHE A 192 -8.41 1.20 4.86
N VAL A 193 -8.23 2.50 5.07
CA VAL A 193 -9.34 3.47 5.07
C VAL A 193 -10.00 3.53 3.68
N PHE A 194 -9.23 3.48 2.60
CA PHE A 194 -9.75 3.41 1.24
C PHE A 194 -10.54 2.14 0.97
N GLN A 195 -10.10 0.98 1.47
CA GLN A 195 -10.85 -0.28 1.34
C GLN A 195 -12.23 -0.17 2.00
N ARG A 196 -12.28 0.32 3.25
CA ARG A 196 -13.55 0.53 3.97
C ARG A 196 -14.44 1.58 3.31
N TRP A 197 -13.84 2.67 2.81
CA TRP A 197 -14.56 3.66 2.02
C TRP A 197 -15.14 3.06 0.73
N SER A 198 -14.40 2.16 0.08
CA SER A 198 -14.82 1.48 -1.15
C SER A 198 -15.97 0.49 -0.93
N GLU A 199 -16.09 -0.07 0.27
CA GLU A 199 -17.21 -0.95 0.65
C GLU A 199 -18.47 -0.15 0.98
N VAL A 200 -18.32 0.98 1.69
CA VAL A 200 -19.46 1.70 2.30
C VAL A 200 -19.91 2.92 1.49
N VAL A 201 -18.97 3.75 1.04
CA VAL A 201 -19.27 5.05 0.40
C VAL A 201 -19.34 4.91 -1.11
N LYS A 202 -18.36 4.24 -1.74
CA LYS A 202 -18.29 4.08 -3.20
C LYS A 202 -19.60 3.56 -3.84
N PRO A 203 -20.34 2.58 -3.27
CA PRO A 203 -21.59 2.10 -3.88
C PRO A 203 -22.72 3.14 -3.88
N THR A 204 -22.67 4.11 -2.96
CA THR A 204 -23.69 5.16 -2.85
C THR A 204 -23.45 6.33 -3.81
N ILE A 205 -22.27 6.43 -4.43
CA ILE A 205 -21.98 7.44 -5.45
C ILE A 205 -22.75 7.09 -6.73
N SER A 206 -23.39 8.08 -7.35
CA SER A 206 -24.21 7.92 -8.58
C SER A 206 -23.38 7.74 -9.86
N VAL A 207 -22.31 6.94 -9.80
CA VAL A 207 -21.42 6.61 -10.92
C VAL A 207 -21.69 5.19 -11.41
N ASP A 208 -21.74 5.02 -12.73
CA ASP A 208 -21.62 3.70 -13.37
C ASP A 208 -20.13 3.34 -13.40
N TRP A 209 -19.67 2.60 -12.39
CA TRP A 209 -18.25 2.33 -12.18
C TRP A 209 -17.60 1.55 -13.32
N GLU A 210 -18.34 0.69 -14.03
CA GLU A 210 -17.81 -0.02 -15.20
C GLU A 210 -17.49 0.95 -16.34
N LYS A 211 -18.41 1.88 -16.63
CA LYS A 211 -18.18 2.90 -17.67
C LYS A 211 -17.15 3.94 -17.23
N ALA A 212 -17.15 4.34 -15.97
CA ALA A 212 -16.19 5.28 -15.42
C ALA A 212 -14.76 4.72 -15.53
N ASN A 213 -14.55 3.46 -15.15
CA ASN A 213 -13.26 2.80 -15.27
C ASN A 213 -12.78 2.74 -16.73
N LYS A 214 -13.67 2.45 -17.69
CA LYS A 214 -13.34 2.49 -19.14
C LYS A 214 -12.96 3.88 -19.64
N ALA A 215 -13.42 4.94 -18.97
CA ALA A 215 -13.10 6.33 -19.27
C ALA A 215 -11.90 6.87 -18.46
N GLY A 216 -11.16 6.00 -17.75
CA GLY A 216 -10.01 6.39 -16.93
C GLY A 216 -10.36 7.03 -15.60
N ILE A 217 -11.65 7.07 -15.22
CA ILE A 217 -12.15 7.63 -13.97
C ILE A 217 -12.17 6.51 -12.93
N ILE A 218 -11.26 6.55 -11.96
CA ILE A 218 -11.15 5.49 -10.94
C ILE A 218 -11.62 5.96 -9.56
N SER A 219 -12.06 5.02 -8.72
CA SER A 219 -12.58 5.33 -7.39
C SER A 219 -11.53 5.93 -6.43
N ALA A 220 -10.24 5.72 -6.69
CA ALA A 220 -9.16 6.34 -5.91
C ALA A 220 -9.23 7.87 -5.95
N ASP A 221 -9.58 8.47 -7.10
CA ASP A 221 -9.64 9.93 -7.24
C ASP A 221 -10.76 10.53 -6.40
N PHE A 222 -11.89 9.83 -6.31
CA PHE A 222 -13.01 10.22 -5.43
C PHE A 222 -12.63 10.13 -3.96
N PHE A 223 -11.91 9.07 -3.57
CA PHE A 223 -11.41 8.93 -2.20
C PHE A 223 -10.41 10.03 -1.84
N LEU A 224 -9.47 10.36 -2.73
CA LEU A 224 -8.52 11.45 -2.51
C LEU A 224 -9.24 12.80 -2.39
N ALA A 225 -10.28 13.03 -3.21
CA ALA A 225 -11.12 14.22 -3.12
C ALA A 225 -11.81 14.33 -1.75
N ASP A 226 -12.34 13.21 -1.23
CA ASP A 226 -12.94 13.14 0.09
C ASP A 226 -11.92 13.33 1.22
N LEU A 227 -10.77 12.66 1.12
CA LEU A 227 -9.75 12.62 2.16
C LEU A 227 -9.06 13.98 2.31
N LEU A 228 -8.80 14.66 1.19
CA LEU A 228 -8.16 15.98 1.14
C LEU A 228 -9.21 17.09 1.09
N SER A 229 -10.27 16.98 1.91
CA SER A 229 -11.32 17.98 2.03
C SER A 229 -11.45 18.53 3.44
N SER A 230 -11.84 19.80 3.54
CA SER A 230 -12.33 20.44 4.75
C SER A 230 -13.73 20.99 4.50
N GLU A 231 -14.62 20.90 5.48
CA GLU A 231 -16.03 21.37 5.34
C GLU A 231 -16.78 20.79 4.10
N ASN A 232 -16.39 19.60 3.64
CA ASN A 232 -16.85 18.95 2.41
C ASN A 232 -16.46 19.69 1.11
N GLU A 233 -15.37 20.43 1.13
CA GLU A 233 -14.75 21.03 -0.04
C GLU A 233 -13.30 20.56 -0.15
N SER A 234 -12.93 20.00 -1.29
CA SER A 234 -11.55 19.57 -1.52
C SER A 234 -10.59 20.76 -1.48
N LEU A 235 -9.46 20.59 -0.80
CA LEU A 235 -8.48 21.64 -0.54
C LEU A 235 -7.49 21.82 -1.70
N LYS A 236 -7.39 20.84 -2.59
CA LYS A 236 -6.37 20.79 -3.65
C LYS A 236 -7.04 20.76 -5.02
N ASP A 237 -6.98 21.89 -5.73
CA ASP A 237 -7.55 22.06 -7.07
C ASP A 237 -6.83 21.25 -8.16
N SER A 238 -5.63 20.74 -7.88
CA SER A 238 -4.89 19.86 -8.81
C SER A 238 -5.39 18.42 -8.82
N LEU A 239 -6.41 18.08 -8.02
CA LEU A 239 -7.04 16.77 -8.07
C LEU A 239 -7.94 16.66 -9.31
N TYR A 240 -7.91 15.49 -9.95
CA TYR A 240 -8.78 15.19 -11.10
C TYR A 240 -10.27 15.15 -10.73
N VAL A 241 -10.56 14.81 -9.47
CA VAL A 241 -11.90 14.86 -8.85
C VAL A 241 -11.82 15.80 -7.65
N VAL A 242 -12.79 16.70 -7.53
CA VAL A 242 -12.97 17.55 -6.34
C VAL A 242 -14.35 17.36 -5.75
N LEU A 243 -14.44 17.31 -4.43
CA LEU A 243 -15.70 17.32 -3.70
C LEU A 243 -16.14 18.77 -3.49
N LYS A 244 -17.40 19.06 -3.83
CA LYS A 244 -18.07 20.34 -3.56
C LYS A 244 -19.38 20.09 -2.82
N LYS A 245 -19.32 20.18 -1.50
CA LYS A 245 -20.42 19.99 -0.54
C LYS A 245 -21.06 18.60 -0.66
N THR A 246 -21.97 18.44 -1.61
CA THR A 246 -22.83 17.27 -1.79
C THR A 246 -22.62 16.53 -3.12
N LYS A 247 -21.66 16.98 -3.93
CA LYS A 247 -21.38 16.40 -5.25
C LYS A 247 -19.88 16.40 -5.53
N TYR A 248 -19.44 15.48 -6.36
CA TYR A 248 -18.12 15.49 -6.98
C TYR A 248 -18.18 16.23 -8.30
N GLU A 249 -17.12 16.99 -8.61
CA GLU A 249 -16.88 17.59 -9.91
C GLU A 249 -15.57 17.05 -10.48
N LEU A 250 -15.59 16.64 -11.75
CA LEU A 250 -14.41 16.15 -12.45
C LEU A 250 -13.74 17.32 -13.19
N ALA A 251 -12.41 17.23 -13.36
CA ALA A 251 -11.59 18.24 -14.02
C ALA A 251 -12.21 18.70 -15.35
N LYS A 252 -12.18 20.02 -15.56
CA LYS A 252 -12.82 20.70 -16.69
C LYS A 252 -12.20 20.24 -18.00
N LYS A 253 -13.04 19.86 -18.97
CA LYS A 253 -12.62 19.73 -20.37
C LYS A 253 -13.03 21.01 -21.09
N ILE A 254 -12.09 21.59 -21.83
CA ILE A 254 -12.40 22.62 -22.81
C ILE A 254 -12.90 21.86 -24.04
N ASP A 255 -14.14 22.13 -24.44
CA ASP A 255 -14.66 21.55 -25.68
C ASP A 255 -14.03 22.20 -26.92
N ASP A 256 -14.30 21.65 -28.10
CA ASP A 256 -13.72 22.13 -29.38
C ASP A 256 -14.10 23.59 -29.72
N LEU A 257 -15.04 24.18 -28.96
CA LEU A 257 -15.52 25.55 -29.10
C LEU A 257 -14.96 26.50 -28.03
N GLY A 258 -14.12 26.01 -27.12
CA GLY A 258 -13.50 26.81 -26.07
C GLY A 258 -14.34 26.95 -24.79
N PHE A 259 -15.46 26.23 -24.64
CA PHE A 259 -16.27 26.26 -23.43
C PHE A 259 -15.77 25.28 -22.38
N GLU A 260 -15.76 25.72 -21.12
CA GLU A 260 -15.49 24.86 -19.98
C GLU A 260 -16.71 23.98 -19.69
N THR A 261 -16.59 22.67 -19.92
CA THR A 261 -17.57 21.68 -19.50
C THR A 261 -17.07 20.95 -18.24
N SER A 262 -17.92 20.88 -17.22
CA SER A 262 -17.65 20.10 -16.00
C SER A 262 -18.70 19.01 -15.83
N MET A 263 -18.24 17.80 -15.53
CA MET A 263 -19.10 16.69 -15.15
C MET A 263 -19.26 16.70 -13.64
N SER A 264 -20.49 16.46 -13.15
CA SER A 264 -20.71 16.33 -11.72
C SER A 264 -21.59 15.14 -11.38
N VAL A 265 -21.33 14.54 -10.21
CA VAL A 265 -22.06 13.37 -9.74
C VAL A 265 -22.32 13.47 -8.24
N GLY A 266 -23.54 13.14 -7.82
CA GLY A 266 -23.95 13.16 -6.43
C GLY A 266 -23.97 11.78 -5.78
N PHE A 267 -24.59 11.72 -4.61
CA PHE A 267 -24.79 10.48 -3.85
C PHE A 267 -26.27 10.06 -3.90
N LYS A 268 -26.53 8.78 -4.18
CA LYS A 268 -27.86 8.15 -4.22
C LYS A 268 -28.57 8.23 -2.87
N ASP A 269 -27.81 8.20 -1.78
CA ASP A 269 -28.29 8.14 -0.40
C ASP A 269 -28.28 9.50 0.33
N LYS A 270 -28.06 10.60 -0.41
CA LYS A 270 -27.93 11.95 0.16
C LYS A 270 -26.82 12.07 1.21
N GLN A 271 -25.68 11.39 1.00
CA GLN A 271 -24.49 11.38 1.85
C GLN A 271 -24.67 10.76 3.23
N LYS A 272 -25.64 9.85 3.41
CA LYS A 272 -25.82 9.18 4.70
C LYS A 272 -24.58 8.33 5.05
N ALA A 273 -24.21 7.38 4.20
CA ALA A 273 -23.06 6.50 4.39
C ALA A 273 -21.75 7.30 4.46
N TYR A 274 -21.63 8.34 3.63
CA TYR A 274 -20.48 9.26 3.65
C TYR A 274 -20.31 9.95 5.02
N LYS A 275 -21.38 10.51 5.60
CA LYS A 275 -21.31 11.20 6.90
C LYS A 275 -21.01 10.24 8.04
N GLU A 276 -21.61 9.06 8.02
CA GLU A 276 -21.36 8.00 8.99
C GLU A 276 -19.89 7.55 8.92
N PHE A 277 -19.37 7.31 7.72
CA PHE A 277 -17.97 6.94 7.50
C PHE A 277 -16.99 8.01 8.02
N TRP A 278 -17.16 9.27 7.62
CA TRP A 278 -16.27 10.37 8.05
C TRP A 278 -16.54 10.88 9.47
N SER A 279 -17.51 10.31 10.19
CA SER A 279 -17.64 10.49 11.64
C SER A 279 -16.58 9.70 12.40
N ILE A 280 -16.10 8.60 11.81
CA ILE A 280 -15.11 7.68 12.38
C ILE A 280 -13.68 8.19 12.14
N TYR A 281 -13.41 8.74 10.96
CA TYR A 281 -12.06 9.13 10.54
C TYR A 281 -11.85 10.65 10.53
N SER A 282 -10.68 11.10 10.98
CA SER A 282 -10.27 12.50 10.88
C SER A 282 -9.74 12.80 9.48
N ARG A 283 -10.18 13.92 8.91
CA ARG A 283 -9.72 14.47 7.64
C ARG A 283 -9.77 16.02 7.69
N PRO A 284 -8.90 16.72 6.93
CA PRO A 284 -7.81 16.16 6.13
C PRO A 284 -6.71 15.52 7.00
N PRO A 285 -5.91 14.59 6.47
CA PRO A 285 -4.71 14.12 7.16
C PRO A 285 -3.73 15.28 7.35
N LYS A 286 -2.70 15.11 8.19
CA LYS A 286 -1.64 16.12 8.32
C LYS A 286 -1.03 16.44 6.95
N GLU A 287 -0.75 17.72 6.69
CA GLU A 287 -0.21 18.20 5.40
C GLU A 287 1.05 17.44 4.96
N GLU A 288 1.94 17.11 5.90
CA GLU A 288 3.16 16.30 5.67
C GLU A 288 2.90 14.91 5.06
N TYR A 289 1.66 14.42 5.08
CA TYR A 289 1.28 13.13 4.50
C TYR A 289 0.67 13.25 3.11
N TRP A 290 0.29 14.45 2.65
CA TRP A 290 -0.48 14.63 1.43
C TRP A 290 0.26 14.16 0.19
N ASP A 291 1.50 14.61 0.01
CA ASP A 291 2.29 14.25 -1.18
C ASP A 291 2.62 12.76 -1.22
N TYR A 292 2.84 12.13 -0.05
CA TYR A 292 3.01 10.68 0.03
C TYR A 292 1.74 9.93 -0.40
N ILE A 293 0.58 10.29 0.16
CA ILE A 293 -0.69 9.61 -0.13
C ILE A 293 -1.10 9.80 -1.60
N ILE A 294 -0.90 11.00 -2.15
CA ILE A 294 -1.17 11.30 -3.57
C ILE A 294 -0.17 10.56 -4.46
N GLY A 295 1.13 10.60 -4.13
CA GLY A 295 2.17 9.89 -4.85
C GLY A 295 2.01 8.37 -4.83
N ARG A 296 1.31 7.85 -3.80
CA ARG A 296 0.97 6.44 -3.65
C ARG A 296 -0.46 6.08 -4.07
N ARG A 297 -1.01 6.84 -5.02
CA ARG A 297 -2.30 6.55 -5.67
C ARG A 297 -2.36 5.13 -6.27
N ASP A 298 -1.23 4.58 -6.70
CA ASP A 298 -1.07 3.19 -7.16
C ASP A 298 -1.52 2.16 -6.10
N LEU A 299 -1.34 2.46 -4.82
CA LEU A 299 -1.78 1.60 -3.72
C LEU A 299 -3.30 1.59 -3.52
N LEU A 300 -4.04 2.51 -4.15
CA LEU A 300 -5.49 2.67 -4.04
C LEU A 300 -6.28 2.02 -5.20
N VAL A 301 -5.80 0.90 -5.73
CA VAL A 301 -6.49 0.16 -6.80
C VAL A 301 -7.25 -1.04 -6.20
N PRO A 302 -8.55 -1.22 -6.52
CA PRO A 302 -9.33 -2.38 -6.08
C PRO A 302 -8.67 -3.72 -6.43
N GLN A 303 -8.66 -4.66 -5.49
CA GLN A 303 -7.98 -5.95 -5.60
C GLN A 303 -8.55 -6.82 -6.71
N ASP A 304 -9.86 -6.72 -7.00
CA ASP A 304 -10.52 -7.45 -8.07
C ASP A 304 -10.10 -7.00 -9.49
N ILE A 305 -9.61 -5.76 -9.64
CA ILE A 305 -8.97 -5.27 -10.86
C ILE A 305 -7.52 -5.73 -10.90
N ARG A 306 -6.81 -5.76 -9.76
CA ARG A 306 -5.43 -6.26 -9.65
C ARG A 306 -5.32 -7.75 -9.96
N GLU A 307 -6.27 -8.56 -9.47
CA GLU A 307 -6.33 -10.00 -9.65
C GLU A 307 -6.84 -10.38 -11.06
N ARG A 308 -7.74 -9.59 -11.66
CA ARG A 308 -8.30 -9.88 -13.00
C ARG A 308 -7.51 -9.34 -14.18
N LYS A 309 -6.81 -8.20 -14.03
CA LYS A 309 -6.09 -7.58 -15.16
C LYS A 309 -4.66 -8.05 -15.34
N GLY A 310 -4.01 -8.61 -14.32
CA GLY A 310 -2.60 -9.02 -14.40
C GLY A 310 -1.63 -7.91 -14.87
N SER A 311 -2.08 -6.65 -14.90
CA SER A 311 -1.39 -5.55 -15.53
C SER A 311 -0.42 -4.93 -14.52
N PHE A 312 0.79 -5.45 -14.46
CA PHE A 312 1.88 -4.83 -13.71
C PHE A 312 2.82 -4.11 -14.65
N PHE A 313 3.19 -2.91 -14.22
CA PHE A 313 4.23 -2.12 -14.85
C PHE A 313 5.58 -2.79 -14.57
N THR A 314 6.38 -3.09 -15.59
CA THR A 314 7.75 -3.58 -15.40
C THR A 314 8.61 -2.49 -14.76
N PRO A 315 9.10 -2.66 -13.51
CA PRO A 315 9.94 -1.65 -12.86
C PRO A 315 11.20 -1.34 -13.66
N GLN A 316 11.68 -0.09 -13.59
CA GLN A 316 12.80 0.40 -14.41
C GLN A 316 14.07 -0.45 -14.27
N ILE A 317 14.39 -0.96 -13.08
CA ILE A 317 15.56 -1.84 -12.86
C ILE A 317 15.52 -3.11 -13.74
N TRP A 318 14.32 -3.65 -14.01
CA TRP A 318 14.16 -4.83 -14.85
C TRP A 318 14.19 -4.48 -16.33
N VAL A 319 13.71 -3.28 -16.69
CA VAL A 319 13.87 -2.74 -18.05
C VAL A 319 15.35 -2.61 -18.39
N GLU A 320 16.14 -1.98 -17.50
CA GLU A 320 17.58 -1.80 -17.67
C GLU A 320 18.33 -3.14 -17.76
N LYS A 321 18.01 -4.10 -16.86
CA LYS A 321 18.60 -5.45 -16.91
C LYS A 321 18.26 -6.20 -18.20
N SER A 322 17.03 -6.08 -18.71
CA SER A 322 16.64 -6.76 -19.95
C SER A 322 17.45 -6.27 -21.15
N GLN A 323 17.68 -4.97 -21.26
CA GLN A 323 18.49 -4.37 -22.33
C GLN A 323 19.97 -4.69 -22.17
N GLN A 324 20.47 -4.75 -20.93
CA GLN A 324 21.81 -5.23 -20.64
C GLN A 324 22.02 -6.67 -21.13
N TYR A 325 21.10 -7.59 -20.82
CA TYR A 325 21.21 -8.98 -21.27
C TYR A 325 21.15 -9.12 -22.80
N LEU A 326 20.35 -8.29 -23.47
CA LEU A 326 20.33 -8.25 -24.93
C LEU A 326 21.68 -7.76 -25.49
N ALA A 327 22.27 -6.71 -24.90
CA ALA A 327 23.58 -6.20 -25.31
C ALA A 327 24.71 -7.22 -25.04
N ASP A 328 24.67 -7.93 -23.91
CA ASP A 328 25.68 -8.93 -23.54
C ASP A 328 25.73 -10.11 -24.54
N VAL A 329 24.58 -10.48 -25.10
CA VAL A 329 24.45 -11.63 -26.01
C VAL A 329 24.57 -11.22 -27.48
N LEU A 330 23.96 -10.11 -27.87
CA LEU A 330 23.83 -9.68 -29.27
C LEU A 330 24.81 -8.55 -29.64
N GLY A 331 25.59 -8.04 -28.69
CA GLY A 331 26.52 -6.93 -28.86
C GLY A 331 25.88 -5.56 -28.61
N GLU A 332 26.71 -4.54 -28.35
CA GLU A 332 26.24 -3.20 -27.97
C GLU A 332 25.38 -2.49 -29.04
N THR A 333 25.51 -2.89 -30.31
CA THR A 333 24.80 -2.33 -31.48
C THR A 333 23.49 -3.06 -31.81
N TRP A 334 23.01 -3.96 -30.95
CA TRP A 334 21.86 -4.82 -31.23
C TRP A 334 20.58 -4.08 -31.64
N GLN A 335 20.36 -2.85 -31.16
CA GLN A 335 19.18 -2.05 -31.53
C GLN A 335 19.20 -1.55 -32.98
N ASP A 336 20.39 -1.45 -33.59
CA ASP A 336 20.55 -1.05 -34.99
C ASP A 336 20.48 -2.25 -35.95
N GLU A 337 20.87 -3.42 -35.47
CA GLU A 337 20.99 -4.64 -36.27
C GLU A 337 19.70 -5.49 -36.31
N TYR A 338 18.88 -5.40 -35.26
CA TYR A 338 17.71 -6.24 -35.09
C TYR A 338 16.42 -5.45 -34.96
N TYR A 339 15.33 -6.09 -35.38
CA TYR A 339 13.97 -5.64 -35.09
C TYR A 339 13.51 -6.20 -33.74
N ILE A 340 12.94 -5.34 -32.91
CA ILE A 340 12.51 -5.62 -31.55
C ILE A 340 10.99 -5.59 -31.53
N TRP A 341 10.36 -6.69 -31.13
CA TRP A 341 8.91 -6.74 -30.98
C TRP A 341 8.53 -7.14 -29.55
N ASP A 342 7.96 -6.20 -28.80
CA ASP A 342 7.35 -6.47 -27.51
C ASP A 342 5.91 -6.98 -27.72
N CYS A 343 5.73 -8.28 -27.52
CA CYS A 343 4.50 -9.00 -27.86
C CYS A 343 3.36 -8.77 -26.85
N CYS A 344 3.67 -8.41 -25.61
CA CYS A 344 2.69 -8.15 -24.55
C CYS A 344 3.03 -6.83 -23.86
N ALA A 345 3.20 -5.79 -24.67
CA ALA A 345 3.84 -4.55 -24.24
C ALA A 345 3.12 -3.82 -23.10
N GLY A 346 1.82 -4.12 -22.89
CA GLY A 346 0.96 -3.32 -22.03
C GLY A 346 1.08 -1.85 -22.45
N THR A 347 1.40 -0.97 -21.52
CA THR A 347 1.62 0.46 -21.82
C THR A 347 3.03 0.81 -22.32
N GLY A 348 3.86 -0.17 -22.67
CA GLY A 348 5.15 0.03 -23.35
C GLY A 348 6.34 0.27 -22.41
N ASN A 349 6.33 -0.29 -21.20
CA ASN A 349 7.32 0.08 -20.18
C ASN A 349 8.70 -0.54 -20.40
N LEU A 350 8.76 -1.76 -20.96
CA LEU A 350 10.02 -2.41 -21.39
C LEU A 350 10.73 -1.66 -22.52
N LEU A 351 10.00 -0.81 -23.25
CA LEU A 351 10.50 -0.06 -24.39
C LEU A 351 11.19 1.24 -23.96
N ASN A 352 11.08 1.64 -22.69
CA ASN A 352 11.76 2.80 -22.15
C ASN A 352 13.28 2.60 -22.15
N GLY A 353 14.04 3.62 -22.58
CA GLY A 353 15.50 3.55 -22.64
C GLY A 353 16.07 2.97 -23.93
N LEU A 354 15.22 2.39 -24.80
CA LEU A 354 15.63 2.10 -26.17
C LEU A 354 15.94 3.41 -26.91
N THR A 355 16.88 3.35 -27.84
CA THR A 355 17.42 4.50 -28.56
C THR A 355 17.05 4.48 -30.04
N ASN A 356 16.87 3.30 -30.65
CA ASN A 356 16.49 3.15 -32.05
C ASN A 356 15.04 2.66 -32.23
N TYR A 357 14.08 3.55 -31.96
CA TYR A 357 12.65 3.24 -32.09
C TYR A 357 12.16 2.98 -33.52
N ARG A 358 12.99 3.19 -34.57
CA ARG A 358 12.64 2.79 -35.94
C ARG A 358 12.53 1.27 -36.09
N ASN A 359 13.21 0.55 -35.22
CA ASN A 359 13.27 -0.90 -35.23
C ASN A 359 12.42 -1.53 -34.10
N VAL A 360 11.51 -0.77 -33.49
CA VAL A 360 10.70 -1.24 -32.37
C VAL A 360 9.24 -1.35 -32.78
N TRP A 361 8.63 -2.50 -32.46
CA TRP A 361 7.20 -2.79 -32.56
C TRP A 361 6.66 -3.19 -31.20
N ALA A 362 5.40 -2.84 -30.94
CA ALA A 362 4.71 -3.14 -29.71
C ALA A 362 3.30 -3.64 -30.01
N SER A 363 2.96 -4.79 -29.44
CA SER A 363 1.60 -5.33 -29.49
C SER A 363 1.09 -5.71 -28.12
N THR A 364 -0.23 -5.72 -27.98
CA THR A 364 -0.91 -6.19 -26.78
C THR A 364 -2.36 -6.52 -27.14
N LEU A 365 -2.99 -7.38 -26.32
CA LEU A 365 -4.36 -7.81 -26.50
C LEU A 365 -5.36 -6.68 -26.18
N ASP A 366 -5.08 -5.86 -25.16
CA ASP A 366 -5.98 -4.79 -24.71
C ASP A 366 -5.80 -3.54 -25.58
N LYS A 367 -6.86 -3.15 -26.28
CA LYS A 367 -6.89 -1.91 -27.06
C LYS A 367 -6.57 -0.66 -26.23
N GLN A 368 -6.91 -0.64 -24.94
CA GLN A 368 -6.61 0.51 -24.07
C GLN A 368 -5.11 0.73 -23.91
N ASP A 369 -4.33 -0.35 -23.83
CA ASP A 369 -2.88 -0.29 -23.72
C ASP A 369 -2.23 0.23 -25.01
N VAL A 370 -2.77 -0.18 -26.18
CA VAL A 370 -2.41 0.36 -27.50
C VAL A 370 -2.68 1.87 -27.57
N ASP A 371 -3.86 2.29 -27.14
CA ASP A 371 -4.26 3.70 -27.17
C ASP A 371 -3.37 4.55 -26.25
N VAL A 372 -2.97 4.04 -25.07
CA VAL A 372 -2.02 4.72 -24.17
C VAL A 372 -0.64 4.89 -24.81
N MET A 373 -0.13 3.84 -25.48
CA MET A 373 1.15 3.93 -26.19
C MET A 373 1.09 4.96 -27.33
N LYS A 374 -0.01 5.03 -28.08
CA LYS A 374 -0.22 6.03 -29.15
C LYS A 374 -0.37 7.45 -28.62
N ASP A 375 -1.01 7.64 -27.48
CA ASP A 375 -1.08 8.94 -26.80
C ASP A 375 0.32 9.40 -26.35
N ARG A 376 1.16 8.50 -25.81
CA ARG A 376 2.57 8.82 -25.50
C ARG A 376 3.35 9.25 -26.74
N ILE A 377 3.13 8.60 -27.89
CA ILE A 377 3.74 8.99 -29.18
C ILE A 377 3.31 10.42 -29.56
N SER A 378 2.01 10.69 -29.48
CA SER A 378 1.44 12.02 -29.77
C SER A 378 2.01 13.11 -28.84
N ASN A 379 2.43 12.73 -27.63
CA ASN A 379 3.02 13.60 -26.63
C ASN A 379 4.57 13.58 -26.59
N GLY A 380 5.23 13.07 -27.65
CA GLY A 380 6.68 13.21 -27.84
C GLY A 380 7.52 11.96 -27.59
N TRP A 381 6.89 10.79 -27.42
CA TRP A 381 7.61 9.51 -27.42
C TRP A 381 8.03 9.14 -28.85
N SER A 382 9.32 8.87 -29.07
CA SER A 382 9.96 8.77 -30.40
C SER A 382 9.57 7.55 -31.25
N MET A 383 8.57 6.78 -30.85
CA MET A 383 8.12 5.58 -31.55
C MET A 383 7.16 5.91 -32.70
N PHE A 384 7.12 5.07 -33.74
CA PHE A 384 6.19 5.25 -34.84
C PHE A 384 4.81 4.71 -34.48
N GLU A 385 3.77 5.50 -34.69
CA GLU A 385 2.40 5.13 -34.32
C GLU A 385 1.93 3.84 -35.01
N ASN A 386 2.34 3.61 -36.25
CA ASN A 386 2.03 2.40 -37.02
C ASN A 386 2.80 1.15 -36.56
N HIS A 387 3.72 1.28 -35.60
CA HIS A 387 4.42 0.16 -34.98
C HIS A 387 3.75 -0.32 -33.69
N VAL A 388 2.68 0.37 -33.26
CA VAL A 388 1.90 0.03 -32.07
C VAL A 388 0.52 -0.44 -32.51
N PHE A 389 0.20 -1.69 -32.24
CA PHE A 389 -1.05 -2.29 -32.72
C PHE A 389 -1.64 -3.31 -31.73
N GLN A 390 -2.96 -3.49 -31.83
CA GLN A 390 -3.64 -4.56 -31.10
C GLN A 390 -3.38 -5.88 -31.81
N PHE A 391 -3.06 -6.93 -31.06
CA PHE A 391 -2.80 -8.26 -31.61
C PHE A 391 -3.23 -9.35 -30.63
N ASP A 392 -4.11 -10.25 -31.06
CA ASP A 392 -4.49 -11.43 -30.30
C ASP A 392 -3.73 -12.67 -30.81
N PHE A 393 -2.68 -13.09 -30.10
CA PHE A 393 -1.83 -14.23 -30.49
C PHE A 393 -2.56 -15.57 -30.66
N LEU A 394 -3.80 -15.67 -30.20
CA LEU A 394 -4.60 -16.89 -30.34
C LEU A 394 -5.56 -16.83 -31.53
N ASN A 395 -5.92 -15.63 -31.99
CA ASN A 395 -7.04 -15.43 -32.91
C ASN A 395 -6.71 -14.58 -34.15
N ASP A 396 -5.63 -13.78 -34.11
CA ASP A 396 -5.09 -12.99 -35.23
C ASP A 396 -3.80 -13.62 -35.77
#